data_AF-A0A6P0X519-F1
#
_entry.id   AF-A0A6P0X519-F1
#
_cell.length_a   1.000
_cell.length_b   1.000
_cell.length_c   1.000
_cell.angle_alpha   90.00
_cell.angle_beta   90.00
_cell.angle_gamma   90.00
#
_symmetry.space_group_name_H-M   'P 1'
#
loop_
_entity.id
_entity.type
_entity.pdbx_description
1 polymer ?
#
loop_
_entity_poly.entity_id
_entity_poly.type
_entity_poly.pdbx_seq_one_letter_code
_entity_poly.pdbx_strand_id
1 'polypeptide(L)'
;MNLLDVNILVYAFRQDSPRHQEYRAWLLNLINGPEKYGLAELALMGMIRITTNNKIFKHPSSLAEVIAFTNALKQPLNCCIVRPSPNHWSTFIKACQQVNAKGNLITDAWFAALVST
;
A
#
# COMPACT_ATOMS: atom_id res chain seq x y z
N MET A 1 13.36 6.44 -1.76
CA MET A 1 12.04 6.29 -2.41
C MET A 1 11.12 5.62 -1.41
N ASN A 2 9.99 6.24 -1.07
CA ASN A 2 9.03 5.68 -0.11
C ASN A 2 8.13 4.65 -0.79
N LEU A 3 8.07 3.41 -0.31
CA LEU A 3 7.13 2.41 -0.79
C LEU A 3 5.83 2.48 0.03
N LEU A 4 4.70 2.68 -0.66
CA LEU A 4 3.41 2.82 0.02
C LEU A 4 2.85 1.46 0.44
N ASP A 5 2.75 1.24 1.75
CA ASP A 5 2.03 0.12 2.35
C ASP A 5 0.50 0.37 2.34
N VAL A 6 -0.28 -0.71 2.37
CA VAL A 6 -1.74 -0.70 2.43
C VAL A 6 -2.27 0.14 3.59
N ASN A 7 -1.62 0.10 4.76
CA ASN A 7 -2.08 0.86 5.92
C ASN A 7 -2.04 2.36 5.64
N ILE A 8 -0.95 2.86 5.05
CA ILE A 8 -0.79 4.27 4.66
C ILE A 8 -1.94 4.69 3.74
N LEU A 9 -2.25 3.87 2.74
CA LEU A 9 -3.32 4.15 1.78
C LEU A 9 -4.70 4.17 2.45
N VAL A 10 -4.96 3.21 3.35
CA VAL A 10 -6.22 3.14 4.10
C VAL A 10 -6.37 4.36 5.02
N TYR A 11 -5.34 4.73 5.79
CA TYR A 11 -5.35 5.94 6.63
C TYR A 11 -5.60 7.20 5.79
N ALA A 12 -4.89 7.37 4.67
CA ALA A 12 -5.02 8.56 3.82
C ALA A 12 -6.39 8.66 3.11
N PHE A 13 -7.05 7.53 2.86
CA PHE A 13 -8.33 7.47 2.14
C PHE A 13 -9.55 7.54 3.07
N ARG A 14 -9.52 6.82 4.20
CA ARG A 14 -10.67 6.69 5.11
C ARG A 14 -10.77 7.89 6.05
N GLN A 15 -11.80 8.71 5.84
CA GLN A 15 -12.06 9.91 6.64
C GLN A 15 -12.37 9.62 8.12
N ASP A 16 -12.92 8.43 8.40
CA ASP A 16 -13.22 7.94 9.75
C ASP A 16 -12.01 7.33 10.46
N SER A 17 -10.84 7.31 9.81
CA SER A 17 -9.61 6.82 10.42
C SER A 17 -9.00 7.88 11.36
N PRO A 18 -8.53 7.50 12.58
CA PRO A 18 -8.04 8.47 13.57
C PRO A 18 -6.91 9.38 13.09
N ARG A 19 -6.10 8.93 12.12
CA ARG A 19 -4.96 9.68 11.57
C ARG A 19 -5.19 10.13 10.13
N HIS A 20 -6.46 10.21 9.69
CA HIS A 20 -6.79 10.54 8.30
C HIS A 20 -6.13 11.84 7.83
N GLN A 21 -6.28 12.92 8.60
CA GLN A 21 -5.78 14.24 8.21
C GLN A 21 -4.26 14.25 8.01
N GLU A 22 -3.53 13.62 8.93
CA GLU A 22 -2.07 13.51 8.88
C GLU A 22 -1.61 12.73 7.64
N TYR A 23 -2.14 11.51 7.45
CA TYR A 23 -1.74 10.65 6.33
C TYR A 23 -2.16 11.21 4.98
N ARG A 24 -3.34 11.85 4.92
CA ARG A 24 -3.81 12.52 3.70
C ARG A 24 -2.89 13.67 3.33
N ALA A 25 -2.53 14.54 4.28
CA ALA A 25 -1.63 15.66 4.04
C ALA A 25 -0.24 15.16 3.59
N TRP A 26 0.31 14.17 4.30
CA TRP A 26 1.59 13.56 3.93
C TRP A 26 1.56 12.93 2.53
N LEU A 27 0.52 12.17 2.20
CA LEU A 27 0.40 11.52 0.90
C LEU A 27 0.25 12.57 -0.22
N LEU A 28 -0.54 13.62 0.00
CA LEU A 28 -0.68 14.71 -0.97
C LEU A 28 0.65 15.43 -1.21
N ASN A 29 1.45 15.67 -0.18
CA ASN A 29 2.77 16.26 -0.33
C ASN A 29 3.72 15.34 -1.11
N LEU A 30 3.65 14.02 -0.86
CA LEU A 30 4.48 13.05 -1.58
C LEU A 30 4.11 12.96 -3.06
N ILE A 31 2.82 12.83 -3.40
CA ILE A 31 2.39 12.63 -4.79
C ILE A 31 2.52 13.89 -5.65
N ASN A 32 2.46 15.08 -5.05
CA ASN A 32 2.65 16.36 -5.74
C ASN A 32 4.10 16.88 -5.63
N GLY A 33 4.95 16.19 -4.87
CA GLY A 33 6.35 16.55 -4.67
C GLY A 33 7.26 16.04 -5.79
N PRO A 34 8.54 16.47 -5.79
CA PRO A 34 9.52 16.02 -6.78
C PRO A 34 10.07 14.61 -6.48
N GLU A 35 9.88 14.09 -5.27
CA GLU A 35 10.43 12.81 -4.85
C GLU A 35 9.68 11.63 -5.49
N LYS A 36 10.43 10.63 -5.96
CA LYS A 36 9.84 9.37 -6.42
C LYS A 36 9.26 8.58 -5.25
N TYR A 37 8.09 7.98 -5.46
CA TYR A 37 7.49 7.02 -4.54
C TYR A 37 7.20 5.70 -5.25
N GLY A 38 7.36 4.61 -4.51
CA GLY A 38 7.05 3.26 -4.94
C GLY A 38 5.58 2.94 -4.66
N LEU A 39 4.93 2.31 -5.61
CA LEU A 39 3.56 1.83 -5.48
C LEU A 39 3.48 0.38 -5.94
N ALA A 40 3.19 -0.53 -5.02
CA ALA A 40 3.01 -1.95 -5.34
C ALA A 40 1.55 -2.26 -5.64
N GLU A 41 1.29 -3.07 -6.67
CA GLU A 41 -0.06 -3.54 -6.99
C GLU A 41 -0.66 -4.38 -5.85
N LEU A 42 0.17 -5.04 -5.04
CA LEU A 42 -0.28 -5.72 -3.83
C LEU A 42 -0.88 -4.74 -2.79
N ALA A 43 -0.29 -3.56 -2.60
CA ALA A 43 -0.83 -2.54 -1.69
C ALA A 43 -2.18 -2.02 -2.19
N LEU A 44 -2.29 -1.78 -3.51
CA LEU A 44 -3.55 -1.35 -4.14
C LEU A 44 -4.64 -2.42 -4.02
N MET A 45 -4.31 -3.68 -4.27
CA MET A 45 -5.23 -4.81 -4.10
C MET A 45 -5.69 -4.92 -2.64
N GLY A 46 -4.75 -4.85 -1.69
CA GLY A 46 -5.03 -4.89 -0.26
C GLY A 46 -5.95 -3.75 0.17
N MET A 47 -5.71 -2.55 -0.36
CA MET A 47 -6.55 -1.38 -0.11
C MET A 47 -7.99 -1.65 -0.57
N ILE A 48 -8.18 -2.07 -1.82
CA ILE A 48 -9.50 -2.39 -2.38
C ILE A 48 -10.21 -3.43 -1.50
N ARG A 49 -9.52 -4.52 -1.16
CA ARG A 49 -10.07 -5.57 -0.28
C ARG A 49 -10.48 -5.04 1.09
N ILE A 50 -9.69 -4.15 1.69
CA ILE A 50 -9.92 -3.68 3.05
C ILE A 50 -11.05 -2.64 3.07
N THR A 51 -11.00 -1.62 2.22
CA THR A 51 -11.91 -0.47 2.29
C THR A 51 -13.31 -0.76 1.77
N THR A 52 -13.51 -1.86 1.03
CA THR A 52 -14.82 -2.31 0.53
C THR A 52 -15.46 -3.42 1.38
N ASN A 53 -14.79 -3.87 2.44
CA ASN A 53 -15.25 -5.01 3.25
C ASN A 53 -16.14 -4.57 4.42
N ASN A 54 -17.40 -5.03 4.40
CA ASN A 54 -18.41 -4.75 5.44
C ASN A 54 -18.13 -5.38 6.81
N LYS A 55 -17.21 -6.34 6.91
CA LYS A 55 -16.75 -6.92 8.17
C LYS A 55 -15.67 -6.07 8.84
N ILE A 56 -15.03 -5.18 8.07
CA ILE A 56 -13.96 -4.30 8.56
C ILE A 56 -14.51 -2.90 8.85
N PHE A 57 -15.29 -2.34 7.91
CA PHE A 57 -15.90 -1.02 8.06
C PHE A 57 -17.41 -1.14 8.23
N LYS A 58 -17.96 -0.44 9.23
CA LYS A 58 -19.42 -0.30 9.42
C LYS A 58 -20.10 0.29 8.17
N HIS A 59 -19.42 1.25 7.54
CA HIS A 59 -19.82 1.86 6.28
C HIS A 59 -18.66 1.73 5.29
N PRO A 60 -18.56 0.58 4.57
CA PRO A 60 -17.51 0.37 3.60
C PRO A 60 -17.64 1.38 2.45
N SER A 61 -16.52 1.69 1.82
CA SER A 61 -16.46 2.60 0.67
C SER A 61 -17.00 1.89 -0.57
N SER A 62 -17.56 2.63 -1.52
CA SER A 62 -17.97 2.03 -2.79
C SER A 62 -16.74 1.57 -3.58
N LEU A 63 -16.90 0.50 -4.36
CA LEU A 63 -15.82 0.02 -5.24
C LEU A 63 -15.36 1.11 -6.22
N ALA A 64 -16.30 1.91 -6.74
CA ALA A 64 -16.01 2.98 -7.69
C ALA A 64 -15.10 4.07 -7.08
N GLU A 65 -15.37 4.52 -5.85
CA GLU A 65 -14.53 5.52 -5.16
C GLU A 65 -13.11 5.00 -4.92
N VAL A 66 -12.99 3.74 -4.51
CA VAL A 66 -11.68 3.13 -4.23
C VAL A 66 -10.87 2.93 -5.52
N ILE A 67 -11.52 2.51 -6.61
CA ILE A 67 -10.86 2.42 -7.92
C ILE A 67 -10.41 3.79 -8.41
N ALA A 68 -11.24 4.82 -8.28
CA ALA A 68 -10.86 6.18 -8.64
C ALA A 68 -9.63 6.66 -7.85
N PHE A 69 -9.59 6.41 -6.54
CA PHE A 69 -8.44 6.75 -5.69
C PHE A 69 -7.17 5.98 -6.09
N THR A 70 -7.24 4.66 -6.26
CA THR A 70 -6.08 3.83 -6.64
C THR A 70 -5.54 4.19 -8.03
N ASN A 71 -6.42 4.55 -8.98
CA ASN A 71 -6.00 5.05 -10.29
C ASN A 71 -5.34 6.42 -10.18
N ALA A 72 -5.85 7.33 -9.35
CA ALA A 72 -5.25 8.65 -9.13
C ALA A 72 -3.82 8.55 -8.60
N LEU A 73 -3.53 7.58 -7.71
CA LEU A 73 -2.17 7.34 -7.20
C LEU A 73 -1.18 6.87 -8.26
N LYS A 74 -1.64 6.37 -9.40
CA LYS A 74 -0.78 5.89 -10.50
C LYS A 74 -0.48 6.96 -11.55
N GLN A 75 -1.20 8.08 -11.54
CA GLN A 75 -1.07 9.14 -12.56
C GLN A 75 0.19 10.01 -12.42
N PRO A 76 0.65 10.40 -11.21
CA PRO A 76 1.81 11.27 -11.09
C PRO A 76 3.07 10.68 -11.73
N LEU A 77 3.86 11.51 -12.41
CA LEU A 77 5.07 11.09 -13.12
C LEU A 77 6.18 10.57 -12.20
N ASN A 78 6.15 10.96 -10.93
CA ASN A 78 7.05 10.48 -9.88
C ASN A 78 6.60 9.15 -9.26
N CYS A 79 5.46 8.58 -9.69
CA CYS A 79 5.01 7.25 -9.29
C CYS A 79 5.83 6.16 -9.98
N CYS A 80 6.47 5.30 -9.19
CA CYS A 80 7.18 4.12 -9.66
C CYS A 80 6.39 2.87 -9.29
N ILE A 81 5.82 2.18 -10.29
CA ILE A 81 5.13 0.90 -10.04
C ILE A 81 6.19 -0.17 -9.71
N VAL A 82 6.09 -0.74 -8.51
CA VAL A 82 7.00 -1.76 -8.02
C VAL A 82 6.36 -3.13 -8.19
N ARG A 83 7.07 -4.04 -8.87
CA ARG A 83 6.63 -5.41 -9.12
C ARG A 83 7.67 -6.42 -8.64
N PRO A 84 7.24 -7.62 -8.20
CA PRO A 84 8.15 -8.72 -7.90
C PRO A 84 9.09 -9.04 -9.06
N SER A 85 10.38 -9.21 -8.76
CA SER A 85 11.33 -9.85 -9.69
C SER A 85 11.10 -11.37 -9.74
N PRO A 86 11.69 -12.10 -10.71
CA PRO A 86 11.59 -13.56 -10.76
C PRO A 86 12.06 -14.27 -9.49
N ASN A 87 13.04 -13.68 -8.77
CA ASN A 87 13.59 -14.22 -7.52
C ASN A 87 12.87 -13.71 -6.26
N HIS A 88 11.80 -12.94 -6.41
CA HIS A 88 11.11 -12.34 -5.28
C HIS A 88 10.58 -13.38 -4.29
N TRP A 89 10.01 -14.47 -4.78
CA TRP A 89 9.45 -15.52 -3.91
C TRP A 89 10.51 -16.14 -2.98
N SER A 90 11.70 -16.47 -3.51
CA SER A 90 12.76 -17.04 -2.69
C SER A 90 13.29 -16.04 -1.66
N THR A 91 13.36 -14.75 -2.03
CA THR A 91 13.73 -13.65 -1.12
C THR A 91 12.69 -13.45 -0.02
N PHE A 92 11.40 -13.48 -0.39
CA PHE A 92 10.27 -13.41 0.54
C PHE A 92 10.28 -14.57 1.54
N ILE A 93 10.47 -15.82 1.09
CA ILE A 93 10.55 -16.97 1.99
C ILE A 93 11.74 -16.84 2.95
N LYS A 94 12.91 -16.38 2.48
CA LYS A 94 14.06 -16.10 3.36
C LYS A 94 13.73 -15.04 4.40
N ALA A 95 13.10 -13.93 4.01
CA ALA A 95 12.67 -12.88 4.94
C ALA A 95 11.69 -13.42 5.99
N CYS A 96 10.71 -14.23 5.57
CA CYS A 96 9.78 -14.89 6.49
C CYS A 96 10.50 -15.78 7.50
N GLN A 97 11.47 -16.59 7.05
CA GLN A 97 12.22 -17.49 7.92
C GLN A 97 13.12 -16.75 8.92
N GLN A 98 13.77 -15.67 8.49
CA GLN A 98 14.67 -14.88 9.34
C GLN A 98 14.00 -14.29 10.57
N VAL A 99 12.73 -13.89 10.46
CA VAL A 99 11.97 -13.28 11.57
C VAL A 99 10.82 -14.16 12.07
N ASN A 100 10.71 -15.40 11.57
CA ASN A 100 9.57 -16.29 11.83
C ASN A 100 8.22 -15.59 11.58
N ALA A 101 8.10 -14.90 10.44
CA ALA A 101 6.96 -14.05 10.10
C ALA A 101 5.66 -14.86 10.08
N LYS A 102 4.61 -14.34 10.73
CA LYS A 102 3.27 -14.93 10.81
C LYS A 102 2.21 -13.82 10.83
N GLY A 103 1.00 -14.15 10.38
CA GLY A 103 -0.14 -13.23 10.42
C GLY A 103 0.17 -11.90 9.75
N ASN A 104 0.05 -10.81 10.50
CA ASN A 104 0.24 -9.45 10.00
C ASN A 104 1.65 -9.19 9.44
N LEU A 105 2.68 -9.91 9.92
CA LEU A 105 4.06 -9.74 9.45
C LEU A 105 4.32 -10.29 8.04
N ILE A 106 3.40 -11.10 7.50
CA ILE A 106 3.58 -11.69 6.16
C ILE A 106 3.62 -10.61 5.08
N THR A 107 2.79 -9.58 5.21
CA THR A 107 2.76 -8.47 4.24
C THR A 107 4.03 -7.63 4.35
N ASP A 108 4.54 -7.39 5.55
CA ASP A 108 5.81 -6.68 5.76
C ASP A 108 6.99 -7.45 5.15
N ALA A 109 7.03 -8.77 5.33
CA ALA A 109 8.04 -9.63 4.72
C ALA A 109 7.97 -9.60 3.18
N TRP A 110 6.76 -9.53 2.61
CA TRP A 110 6.58 -9.33 1.17
C TRP A 110 7.15 -7.99 0.70
N PHE A 111 6.84 -6.89 1.39
CA PHE A 111 7.38 -5.58 1.04
C PHE A 111 8.90 -5.49 1.21
N ALA A 112 9.45 -6.09 2.27
CA ALA A 112 10.89 -6.19 2.45
C ALA A 112 11.57 -6.90 1.26
N ALA A 113 10.98 -7.99 0.78
CA ALA A 113 11.48 -8.69 -0.40
C ALA A 113 11.28 -7.94 -1.72
N LEU A 114 10.32 -6.99 -1.81
CA LEU A 114 10.12 -6.14 -2.98
C LEU A 114 11.20 -5.06 -3.13
N VAL A 115 11.75 -4.59 -2.00
CA VAL A 115 12.80 -3.55 -2.00
C VAL A 115 14.22 -4.13 -1.90
N SER A 116 14.34 -5.44 -1.72
CA SER A 116 15.62 -6.16 -1.65
C SER A 116 16.10 -6.67 -3.01
N THR A 117 15.35 -6.39 -4.09
CA THR A 117 15.65 -6.78 -5.47
C THR A 117 16.04 -5.58 -6.30
#